data_AF-K9XZK6-F1
#
_entry.id   AF-K9XZK6-F1
#
_cell.length_a   1.000
_cell.length_b   1.000
_cell.length_c   1.000
_cell.angle_alpha   90.00
_cell.angle_beta   90.00
_cell.angle_gamma   90.00
#
_symmetry.space_group_name_H-M   'P 1'
#
loop_
_entity.id
_entity.type
_entity.pdbx_description
1 polymer ?
#
loop_
_entity_poly.entity_id
_entity_poly.type
_entity_poly.pdbx_seq_one_letter_code
_entity_poly.pdbx_strand_id
1 'polypeptide(L)'
;MIDNIRCDSKAVCNPEMTDNNYSHGKHPNSLANLNYRGGRPKTFDSSKKRRSVSVTEEGWEGLQPVIEELGCKSVSDFLEKVGRGLVKIDVSA
;
A
#
# COMPACT_ATOMS: atom_id res chain seq x y z
N MET A 1 -46.27 1.22 -3.28
CA MET A 1 -46.58 1.03 -1.85
C MET A 1 -45.48 1.71 -1.06
N ILE A 2 -45.85 2.72 -0.27
CA ILE A 2 -45.23 3.20 0.99
C ILE A 2 -43.76 3.63 0.87
N ASP A 3 -43.43 4.90 0.61
CA ASP A 3 -43.46 6.11 1.48
C ASP A 3 -42.12 6.39 2.19
N ASN A 4 -41.62 7.60 1.91
CA ASN A 4 -41.01 8.56 2.83
C ASN A 4 -39.98 8.08 3.87
N ILE A 5 -38.70 8.32 3.57
CA ILE A 5 -37.78 8.85 4.59
C ILE A 5 -37.41 10.28 4.21
N ARG A 6 -38.06 11.19 4.93
CA ARG A 6 -37.81 12.62 5.00
C ARG A 6 -36.48 12.84 5.72
N CYS A 7 -35.46 13.31 5.02
CA CYS A 7 -34.27 13.89 5.64
C CYS A 7 -34.33 15.39 5.40
N ASP A 8 -34.90 16.09 6.38
CA ASP A 8 -35.08 17.54 6.37
C ASP A 8 -33.70 18.24 6.40
N SER A 9 -33.47 19.04 5.36
CA SER A 9 -32.86 20.37 5.41
C SER A 9 -31.46 20.57 6.02
N LYS A 10 -30.55 20.96 5.12
CA LYS A 10 -29.28 21.70 5.30
C LYS A 10 -27.99 20.87 5.43
N ALA A 11 -27.57 20.30 4.31
CA ALA A 11 -26.23 20.55 3.76
C ALA A 11 -26.24 20.16 2.28
N VAL A 12 -25.90 21.12 1.42
CA VAL A 12 -25.80 20.93 -0.02
C VAL A 12 -24.72 19.89 -0.29
N CYS A 13 -25.11 18.66 -0.60
CA CYS A 13 -24.23 17.72 -1.31
C CYS A 13 -24.06 18.27 -2.72
N ASN A 14 -22.96 18.99 -2.97
CA ASN A 14 -22.59 19.35 -4.34
C ASN A 14 -21.60 18.31 -4.90
N PRO A 15 -21.84 17.84 -6.14
CA PRO A 15 -21.20 16.67 -6.72
C PRO A 15 -19.79 17.01 -7.23
N GLU A 16 -18.92 15.99 -7.24
CA GLU A 16 -17.79 15.82 -8.16
C GLU A 16 -16.93 17.07 -8.44
N MET A 17 -15.95 17.35 -7.57
CA MET A 17 -14.74 18.05 -8.02
C MET A 17 -13.75 17.02 -8.54
N THR A 18 -13.51 17.05 -9.84
CA THR A 18 -12.48 16.24 -10.49
C THR A 18 -11.09 16.66 -9.98
N ASP A 19 -10.36 15.69 -9.43
CA ASP A 19 -9.09 15.82 -8.68
C ASP A 19 -7.86 16.32 -9.49
N ASN A 20 -8.06 17.03 -10.60
CA ASN A 20 -6.99 17.27 -11.58
C ASN A 20 -6.35 18.67 -11.55
N ASN A 21 -6.61 19.51 -10.55
CA ASN A 21 -6.13 20.92 -10.57
C ASN A 21 -5.40 21.42 -9.32
N TYR A 22 -4.97 20.54 -8.40
CA TYR A 22 -4.12 20.96 -7.28
C TYR A 22 -2.65 20.88 -7.67
N SER A 23 -1.91 21.99 -7.49
CA SER A 23 -0.45 21.96 -7.55
C SER A 23 0.10 21.04 -6.44
N HIS A 24 1.27 20.44 -6.70
CA HIS A 24 1.85 19.43 -5.81
C HIS A 24 1.89 19.93 -4.35
N GLY A 25 1.25 19.19 -3.44
CA GLY A 25 1.17 19.52 -2.00
C GLY A 25 0.10 20.54 -1.60
N LYS A 26 -0.76 21.01 -2.52
CA LYS A 26 -1.89 21.92 -2.23
C LYS A 26 -3.25 21.22 -2.16
N HIS A 27 -3.28 19.90 -2.25
CA HIS A 27 -4.53 19.17 -2.09
C HIS A 27 -5.07 19.39 -0.67
N PRO A 28 -6.38 19.67 -0.49
CA PRO A 28 -6.95 19.99 0.83
C PRO A 28 -6.69 18.90 1.88
N ASN A 29 -6.64 17.63 1.46
CA ASN A 29 -6.35 16.49 2.33
C ASN A 29 -4.84 16.26 2.60
N SER A 30 -3.92 17.03 2.02
CA SER A 30 -2.48 16.82 2.19
C SER A 30 -2.02 16.96 3.65
N LEU A 31 -2.58 17.93 4.39
CA LEU A 31 -2.29 18.10 5.82
C LEU A 31 -3.02 17.07 6.69
N ALA A 32 -4.26 16.71 6.34
CA ALA A 32 -5.05 15.73 7.07
C ALA A 32 -4.43 14.33 7.03
N ASN A 33 -3.78 13.97 5.92
CA ASN A 33 -3.08 12.68 5.75
C ASN A 33 -1.66 12.69 6.36
N LEU A 34 -1.18 13.82 6.86
CA LEU A 34 0.18 13.95 7.39
C LEU A 34 0.25 13.39 8.80
N ASN A 35 0.71 12.15 8.93
CA ASN A 35 0.89 11.49 10.22
C ASN A 35 2.22 11.91 10.88
N TYR A 36 2.26 13.15 11.40
CA TYR A 36 3.49 13.82 11.88
C TYR A 36 4.22 13.08 13.02
N ARG A 37 3.51 12.29 13.84
CA ARG A 37 4.08 11.67 15.05
C ARG A 37 4.34 10.17 14.93
N GLY A 38 3.80 9.49 13.92
CA GLY A 38 3.80 8.02 13.87
C GLY A 38 4.87 7.39 12.98
N GLY A 39 5.49 8.17 12.08
CA GLY A 39 6.26 7.59 10.99
C GLY A 39 5.43 6.60 10.15
N ARG A 40 6.09 5.87 9.24
CA ARG A 40 5.44 4.71 8.61
C ARG A 40 5.32 3.61 9.67
N PRO A 41 4.13 3.04 9.93
CA PRO A 41 3.99 1.94 10.87
C PRO A 41 4.96 0.83 10.49
N LYS A 42 5.77 0.40 11.44
CA LYS A 42 6.71 -0.69 11.23
C LYS A 42 5.93 -1.99 11.18
N THR A 43 6.14 -2.78 10.14
CA THR A 43 5.59 -4.13 10.05
C THR A 43 6.20 -5.06 11.10
N PHE A 44 7.44 -4.80 11.52
CA PHE A 44 8.19 -5.60 12.49
C PHE A 44 8.97 -4.70 13.46
N ASP A 45 9.22 -5.16 14.67
CA ASP A 45 9.89 -4.37 15.72
C ASP A 45 11.33 -3.99 15.37
N SER A 46 12.04 -4.89 14.67
CA SER A 46 13.43 -4.70 14.26
C SER A 46 13.58 -3.66 13.14
N SER A 47 14.60 -2.81 13.24
CA SER A 47 14.95 -1.88 12.17
C SER A 47 15.51 -2.61 10.95
N LYS A 48 15.08 -2.20 9.74
CA LYS A 48 15.63 -2.71 8.49
C LYS A 48 17.05 -2.19 8.29
N LYS A 49 17.97 -3.09 7.92
CA LYS A 49 19.30 -2.73 7.40
C LYS A 49 19.30 -2.89 5.89
N ARG A 50 19.85 -1.91 5.16
CA ARG A 50 19.96 -1.99 3.70
C ARG A 50 21.00 -3.05 3.32
N ARG A 51 20.63 -3.93 2.38
CA ARG A 51 21.49 -4.92 1.75
C ARG A 51 21.34 -4.81 0.23
N SER A 52 22.40 -5.08 -0.51
CA SER A 52 22.38 -5.18 -1.97
C SER A 52 22.28 -6.64 -2.39
N VAL A 53 21.47 -6.92 -3.40
CA VAL A 53 21.33 -8.24 -4.02
C VAL A 53 21.62 -8.09 -5.50
N SER A 54 22.45 -8.97 -6.05
CA SER A 54 22.74 -9.04 -7.48
C SER A 54 22.00 -10.24 -8.06
N VAL A 55 21.21 -10.02 -9.10
CA VAL A 55 20.47 -11.05 -9.82
C VAL A 55 20.57 -10.79 -11.32
N THR A 56 20.31 -11.81 -12.13
CA THR A 56 20.10 -11.66 -13.57
C THR A 56 18.75 -11.01 -13.86
N GLU A 57 18.56 -10.50 -15.08
CA GLU A 57 17.27 -9.97 -15.52
C GLU A 57 16.18 -11.05 -15.44
N GLU A 58 16.45 -12.23 -15.98
CA GLU A 58 15.54 -13.38 -15.94
C GLU A 58 15.13 -13.74 -14.50
N GLY A 59 16.08 -13.71 -13.56
CA GLY A 59 15.81 -13.95 -12.15
C GLY A 59 14.97 -12.86 -11.51
N TRP A 60 15.13 -11.60 -11.93
CA TRP A 60 14.34 -10.47 -11.43
C TRP A 60 12.92 -10.49 -11.96
N GLU A 61 12.74 -10.71 -13.27
CA GLU A 61 11.45 -10.80 -13.93
C GLU A 61 10.66 -12.01 -13.44
N GLY A 62 11.31 -13.18 -13.33
CA GLY A 62 10.68 -14.40 -12.81
C GLY A 62 10.22 -14.29 -11.35
N LEU A 63 10.79 -13.36 -10.58
CA LEU A 63 10.40 -13.14 -9.18
C LEU A 63 9.08 -12.36 -9.05
N GLN A 64 8.76 -11.48 -10.00
CA GLN A 64 7.56 -10.64 -9.94
C GLN A 64 6.25 -11.44 -9.81
N PRO A 65 5.95 -12.46 -10.65
CA PRO A 65 4.71 -13.21 -10.53
C PRO A 65 4.61 -13.97 -9.21
N VAL A 66 5.73 -14.51 -8.71
CA VAL A 66 5.77 -15.24 -7.42
C VAL A 66 5.43 -14.31 -6.26
N ILE A 67 5.93 -13.07 -6.29
CA ILE A 67 5.65 -12.06 -5.26
C ILE A 67 4.17 -11.70 -5.26
N GLU A 68 3.57 -11.53 -6.44
CA GLU A 68 2.16 -11.20 -6.60
C GLU A 68 1.25 -12.33 -6.10
N GLU A 69 1.53 -13.58 -6.51
CA GLU A 69 0.79 -14.77 -6.08
C GLU A 69 0.82 -14.93 -4.54
N LEU A 70 1.95 -14.64 -3.92
CA LEU A 70 2.13 -14.71 -2.47
C LEU A 70 1.62 -13.48 -1.71
N GLY A 71 0.94 -12.54 -2.38
CA GLY A 71 0.39 -11.33 -1.77
C GLY A 71 1.47 -10.42 -1.15
N CYS A 72 2.68 -10.46 -1.68
CA CYS A 72 3.79 -9.64 -1.22
C CYS A 72 3.81 -8.30 -1.95
N LYS A 73 4.11 -7.21 -1.24
CA LYS A 73 4.02 -5.86 -1.81
C LYS A 73 5.24 -5.46 -2.65
N SER A 74 6.34 -6.19 -2.50
CA SER A 74 7.63 -5.89 -3.13
C SER A 74 8.63 -7.03 -2.88
N VAL A 75 9.74 -7.04 -3.62
CA VAL A 75 10.88 -7.94 -3.39
C VAL A 75 11.40 -7.87 -1.95
N SER A 76 11.51 -6.66 -1.39
CA SER A 76 11.97 -6.50 0.01
C SER A 76 10.97 -7.06 1.04
N ASP A 77 9.68 -7.04 0.74
CA ASP A 77 8.63 -7.61 1.60
C ASP A 77 8.65 -9.13 1.54
N PHE A 78 8.79 -9.67 0.33
CA PHE A 78 8.98 -11.09 0.09
C PHE A 78 10.20 -11.65 0.83
N LEU A 79 11.38 -11.04 0.67
CA LEU A 79 12.61 -11.49 1.34
C LEU A 79 12.49 -11.49 2.87
N GLU A 80 11.84 -10.48 3.46
CA GLU A 80 11.58 -10.45 4.91
C GLU A 80 10.64 -11.57 5.34
N LYS A 81 9.54 -11.81 4.61
CA LYS A 81 8.59 -12.87 4.94
C LYS A 81 9.21 -14.27 4.80
N VAL A 82 10.02 -14.49 3.77
CA VAL A 82 10.76 -15.74 3.57
C VAL A 82 11.75 -15.96 4.71
N GLY A 83 12.59 -14.96 5.03
CA GLY A 83 13.57 -15.06 6.11
C GLY A 83 12.97 -15.27 7.50
N ARG A 84 11.69 -14.90 7.68
CA ARG A 84 10.93 -15.09 8.92
C ARG A 84 10.05 -16.35 8.93
N GLY A 85 10.02 -17.12 7.82
CA GLY A 85 9.18 -18.31 7.70
C GLY A 85 7.67 -18.02 7.60
N LEU A 86 7.29 -16.79 7.25
CA LEU A 86 5.89 -16.39 7.01
C LEU A 86 5.39 -16.80 5.61
N VAL A 87 6.33 -17.03 4.70
CA VAL A 87 6.11 -17.58 3.36
C VAL A 87 6.94 -18.84 3.26
N LYS A 88 6.34 -19.94 2.80
CA LYS A 88 7.03 -21.19 2.51
C LYS A 88 7.23 -21.32 1.01
N ILE A 89 8.44 -21.67 0.61
CA ILE A 89 8.79 -22.00 -0.76
C ILE A 89 9.11 -23.49 -0.74
N ASP A 90 8.34 -24.28 -1.47
CA ASP A 90 8.67 -25.68 -1.68
C ASP A 90 9.77 -25.77 -2.73
N VAL A 91 10.99 -26.03 -2.28
CA VAL A 91 12.14 -26.15 -3.16
C VAL A 91 12.14 -27.56 -3.74
N SER A 92 11.87 -27.68 -5.03
CA SER A 92 12.16 -28.89 -5.79
C SER A 92 13.61 -28.77 -6.26
N ALA A 93 14.49 -29.58 -5.68
CA ALA A 93 15.92 -29.63 -6.04
C ALA A 93 16.15 -30.49 -7.28
#